data_AF-A0A3D2XKG0-F1
#
_entry.id   AF-A0A3D2XKG0-F1
#
_cell.length_a   1.000
_cell.length_b   1.000
_cell.length_c   1.000
_cell.angle_alpha   90.00
_cell.angle_beta   90.00
_cell.angle_gamma   90.00
#
_symmetry.space_group_name_H-M   'P 1'
#
loop_
_entity.id
_entity.type
_entity.pdbx_description
1 polymer ?
#
loop_
_entity_poly.entity_id
_entity_poly.type
_entity_poly.pdbx_seq_one_letter_code
_entity_poly.pdbx_strand_id
1 'polypeptide(L)'
;MSHKRKKTKIVATLGPAISGKEMLLDLVATGVNVFRINFSHADYKNVENNIKNIRAINKEHGYNVAVLADLQGPKLRVGVMKDNVIVAPGDEIVFATGAHFEGTKDRVFMTYKRFPMDAKAGEKILLDDGKLIFEVVSTNKTNEVRARVIQGGPLKSKKGVNLPNTNISQPALTEKDKKDALFAIEQEVDWMALSFVRNPEDIKELEAIISEHSNYKIPVIAKIEKPEAVANIDAIVKNCDGLMVARGDLGVE
;
A
#
# COMPACT_ATOMS: atom_id res chain seq x y z
N MET A 1 34.72 13.23 -20.55
CA MET A 1 34.41 12.76 -19.18
C MET A 1 33.65 11.45 -19.28
N SER A 2 34.09 10.39 -18.61
CA SER A 2 33.43 9.08 -18.67
C SER A 2 31.98 9.21 -18.20
N HIS A 3 31.01 9.19 -19.11
CA HIS A 3 29.64 8.80 -18.78
C HIS A 3 29.71 7.33 -18.35
N LYS A 4 30.06 7.08 -17.09
CA LYS A 4 29.89 5.75 -16.48
C LYS A 4 28.41 5.44 -16.56
N ARG A 5 28.02 4.65 -17.56
CA ARG A 5 26.66 4.13 -17.73
C ARG A 5 26.27 3.44 -16.42
N LYS A 6 25.35 4.05 -15.66
CA LYS A 6 24.88 3.47 -14.39
C LYS A 6 24.22 2.12 -14.66
N LYS A 7 24.57 1.12 -13.84
CA LYS A 7 23.97 -0.22 -13.91
C LYS A 7 22.63 -0.26 -13.19
N THR A 8 22.58 0.35 -12.00
CA THR A 8 21.37 0.45 -11.18
C THR A 8 20.34 1.38 -11.83
N LYS A 9 19.09 0.92 -11.85
CA LYS A 9 17.95 1.67 -12.36
C LYS A 9 17.31 2.50 -11.25
N ILE A 10 16.74 3.64 -11.62
CA ILE A 10 16.10 4.57 -10.67
C ILE A 10 14.60 4.55 -10.92
N VAL A 11 13.83 4.28 -9.87
CA VAL A 11 12.37 4.38 -9.84
C VAL A 11 12.01 5.68 -9.15
N ALA A 12 11.26 6.56 -9.81
CA ALA A 12 10.77 7.83 -9.25
C ALA A 12 9.25 7.79 -9.12
N THR A 13 8.71 8.17 -7.96
CA THR A 13 7.26 8.20 -7.75
C THR A 13 6.68 9.50 -8.28
N LEU A 14 5.68 9.42 -9.15
CA LEU A 14 4.93 10.58 -9.61
C LEU A 14 4.07 11.14 -8.48
N GLY A 15 4.02 12.47 -8.40
CA GLY A 15 3.24 13.21 -7.43
C GLY A 15 3.09 14.66 -7.86
N PRO A 16 2.40 15.50 -7.07
CA PRO A 16 2.08 16.88 -7.45
C PRO A 16 3.32 17.74 -7.79
N ALA A 17 4.47 17.45 -7.19
CA ALA A 17 5.73 18.13 -7.47
C ALA A 17 6.36 17.77 -8.83
N ILE A 18 5.94 16.65 -9.43
CA ILE A 18 6.38 16.20 -10.75
C ILE A 18 5.19 16.39 -11.69
N SER A 19 5.08 17.59 -12.26
CA SER A 19 3.99 17.94 -13.16
C SER A 19 4.50 18.46 -14.49
N GLY A 20 3.80 18.07 -15.56
CA GLY A 20 4.12 18.49 -16.92
C GLY A 20 5.23 17.66 -17.58
N LYS A 21 5.24 17.73 -18.92
CA LYS A 21 6.15 16.96 -19.77
C LYS A 21 7.62 17.40 -19.62
N GLU A 22 7.87 18.69 -19.42
CA GLU A 22 9.22 19.25 -19.26
C GLU A 22 9.92 18.67 -18.02
N MET A 23 9.25 18.71 -16.86
CA MET A 23 9.79 18.14 -15.62
C MET A 23 10.03 16.63 -15.75
N LEU A 24 9.13 15.89 -16.41
CA LEU A 24 9.33 14.46 -16.68
C LEU A 24 10.57 14.23 -17.55
N LEU A 25 10.76 15.04 -18.60
CA LEU A 25 11.93 14.95 -19.48
C LEU A 25 13.22 15.24 -18.71
N ASP A 26 13.24 16.28 -17.86
CA ASP A 26 14.40 16.63 -17.04
C ASP A 26 14.80 15.48 -16.10
N LEU A 27 13.81 14.83 -15.47
CA LEU A 27 14.05 13.67 -14.60
C LEU A 27 14.58 12.47 -15.39
N VAL A 28 14.05 12.23 -16.59
CA VAL A 28 14.53 11.16 -17.48
C VAL A 28 15.97 11.43 -17.92
N ALA A 29 16.27 12.65 -18.36
CA ALA A 29 17.61 13.07 -18.76
C ALA A 29 18.61 12.98 -17.59
N THR A 30 18.16 13.26 -16.36
CA THR A 30 18.97 13.13 -15.13
C THR A 30 19.22 11.66 -14.76
N GLY A 31 18.33 10.74 -15.14
CA GLY A 31 18.58 9.30 -15.05
C GLY A 31 17.45 8.44 -14.49
N VAL A 32 16.22 8.95 -14.35
CA VAL A 32 15.05 8.12 -14.03
C VAL A 32 14.84 7.07 -15.12
N ASN A 33 14.50 5.84 -14.72
CA ASN A 33 14.25 4.73 -15.65
C ASN A 33 12.83 4.18 -15.55
N VAL A 34 12.20 4.35 -14.40
CA VAL A 34 10.83 3.90 -14.16
C VAL A 34 10.10 5.00 -13.43
N PHE A 35 8.92 5.39 -13.91
CA PHE A 35 8.00 6.20 -13.15
C PHE A 35 6.99 5.31 -12.44
N ARG A 36 6.96 5.40 -11.12
CA ARG A 36 6.02 4.71 -10.25
C ARG A 36 4.77 5.57 -10.07
N ILE A 37 3.61 4.97 -10.30
CA ILE A 37 2.30 5.56 -10.04
C ILE A 37 1.75 4.93 -8.78
N ASN A 38 1.54 5.73 -7.74
CA ASN A 38 0.99 5.24 -6.47
C ASN A 38 -0.54 5.32 -6.49
N PHE A 39 -1.20 4.17 -6.68
CA PHE A 39 -2.66 4.09 -6.74
C PHE A 39 -3.36 4.32 -5.39
N SER A 40 -2.62 4.48 -4.29
CA SER A 40 -3.21 4.94 -3.02
C SER A 40 -3.83 6.33 -3.10
N HIS A 41 -3.36 7.16 -4.04
CA HIS A 41 -3.76 8.57 -4.19
C HIS A 41 -4.00 8.96 -5.65
N ALA A 42 -4.07 7.98 -6.56
CA ALA A 42 -4.15 8.25 -7.98
C ALA A 42 -5.51 8.88 -8.38
N ASP A 43 -5.42 9.87 -9.24
CA ASP A 43 -6.52 10.37 -10.05
C ASP A 43 -6.31 9.86 -11.48
N TYR A 44 -7.29 9.15 -12.04
CA TYR A 44 -7.11 8.44 -13.31
C TYR A 44 -6.79 9.39 -14.47
N LYS A 45 -7.38 10.59 -14.50
CA LYS A 45 -7.10 11.59 -15.53
C LYS A 45 -5.66 12.09 -15.46
N ASN A 46 -5.15 12.33 -14.26
CA ASN A 46 -3.75 12.70 -14.06
C ASN A 46 -2.80 11.54 -14.43
N VAL A 47 -3.17 10.30 -14.11
CA VAL A 47 -2.40 9.11 -14.49
C VAL A 47 -2.29 8.98 -16.02
N GLU A 48 -3.42 9.04 -16.73
CA GLU A 48 -3.48 8.96 -18.19
C GLU A 48 -2.58 10.02 -18.84
N ASN A 49 -2.70 11.27 -18.40
CA ASN A 49 -1.87 12.38 -18.89
C ASN A 49 -0.38 12.13 -18.66
N ASN A 50 0.00 11.62 -17.49
CA ASN A 50 1.39 11.33 -17.17
C ASN A 50 1.94 10.20 -18.05
N ILE A 51 1.19 9.10 -18.21
CA ILE A 51 1.60 7.98 -19.07
C ILE A 51 1.77 8.46 -20.51
N LYS A 52 0.81 9.22 -21.04
CA LYS A 52 0.89 9.81 -22.38
C LYS A 52 2.17 10.65 -22.56
N ASN A 53 2.50 11.48 -21.58
CA ASN A 53 3.73 12.29 -21.61
C ASN A 53 5.00 11.42 -21.58
N ILE A 54 5.04 10.37 -20.76
CA ILE A 54 6.17 9.43 -20.68
C ILE A 54 6.36 8.71 -22.03
N ARG A 55 5.28 8.22 -22.65
CA ARG A 55 5.33 7.58 -23.96
C ARG A 55 5.79 8.55 -25.06
N ALA A 56 5.33 9.81 -25.02
CA ALA A 56 5.79 10.85 -25.94
C ALA A 56 7.30 11.14 -25.77
N ILE A 57 7.78 11.25 -24.53
CA ILE A 57 9.22 11.44 -24.23
C ILE A 57 10.05 10.28 -24.81
N ASN A 58 9.62 9.04 -24.62
CA ASN A 58 10.29 7.87 -25.19
C ASN A 58 10.38 7.98 -26.72
N LYS A 59 9.27 8.31 -27.39
CA LYS A 59 9.21 8.44 -28.85
C LYS A 59 10.07 9.58 -29.40
N GLU A 60 10.03 10.75 -28.76
CA GLU A 60 10.69 11.97 -29.25
C GLU A 60 12.19 11.98 -29.01
N HIS A 61 12.65 11.36 -27.92
CA HIS A 61 14.05 11.43 -27.50
C HIS A 61 14.79 10.08 -27.52
N GLY A 62 14.11 8.99 -27.88
CA GLY A 62 14.71 7.65 -27.94
C GLY A 62 15.00 7.04 -26.56
N TYR A 63 14.31 7.49 -25.52
CA TYR A 63 14.37 6.87 -24.20
C TYR A 63 13.46 5.63 -24.11
N ASN A 64 13.70 4.79 -23.10
CA ASN A 64 12.91 3.58 -22.82
C ASN A 64 12.48 3.58 -21.34
N VAL A 65 11.78 4.64 -20.92
CA VAL A 65 11.31 4.80 -19.55
C VAL A 65 10.05 3.97 -19.35
N ALA A 66 10.04 3.15 -18.31
CA ALA A 66 8.91 2.29 -17.95
C ALA A 66 7.95 2.98 -16.97
N VAL A 67 6.74 2.45 -16.89
CA VAL A 67 5.68 2.84 -15.96
C VAL A 67 5.38 1.65 -15.05
N LEU A 68 5.45 1.87 -13.74
CA LEU A 68 5.12 0.90 -12.70
C LEU A 68 3.83 1.33 -12.00
N ALA A 69 2.76 0.56 -12.12
CA ALA A 69 1.55 0.73 -11.33
C ALA A 69 1.71 0.06 -9.95
N ASP A 70 1.79 0.86 -8.88
CA ASP A 70 1.85 0.35 -7.51
C ASP A 70 0.45 0.38 -6.89
N LEU A 71 -0.15 -0.81 -6.77
CA LEU A 71 -1.49 -1.02 -6.23
C LEU A 71 -1.52 -0.77 -4.72
N GLN A 72 -2.65 -0.31 -4.20
CA GLN A 72 -2.76 0.14 -2.82
C GLN A 72 -2.70 -1.00 -1.80
N GLY A 73 -3.37 -2.12 -2.09
CA GLY A 73 -3.55 -3.22 -1.15
C GLY A 73 -4.45 -2.88 0.05
N PRO A 74 -4.60 -3.81 1.01
CA PRO A 74 -5.49 -3.66 2.17
C PRO A 74 -4.91 -2.71 3.23
N LYS A 75 -4.89 -1.41 2.94
CA LYS A 75 -4.39 -0.41 3.90
C LYS A 75 -5.38 -0.18 5.03
N LEU A 76 -5.09 -0.73 6.20
CA LEU A 76 -5.93 -0.57 7.39
C LEU A 76 -5.77 0.83 7.98
N ARG A 77 -6.88 1.44 8.37
CA ARG A 77 -6.91 2.81 8.91
C ARG A 77 -7.98 2.97 9.97
N VAL A 78 -7.78 3.97 10.82
CA VAL A 78 -8.87 4.51 11.64
C VAL A 78 -9.69 5.54 10.89
N GLY A 79 -10.92 5.78 11.35
CA GLY A 79 -11.84 6.77 10.80
C GLY A 79 -11.47 8.22 11.12
N VAL A 80 -12.46 9.10 11.01
CA VAL A 80 -12.34 10.50 11.44
C VAL A 80 -12.41 10.53 12.97
N MET A 81 -11.53 11.32 13.58
CA MET A 81 -11.47 11.58 15.01
C MET A 81 -11.95 13.02 15.28
N LYS A 82 -12.54 13.24 16.44
CA LYS A 82 -12.76 14.59 16.97
C LYS A 82 -11.43 15.34 17.10
N ASP A 83 -11.52 16.67 17.11
CA ASP A 83 -10.35 17.51 17.33
C ASP A 83 -9.70 17.26 18.68
N ASN A 84 -8.37 17.26 18.70
CA ASN A 84 -7.53 17.15 19.90
C ASN A 84 -7.77 15.90 20.77
N VAL A 85 -8.18 14.77 20.17
CA VAL A 85 -8.22 13.50 20.91
C VAL A 85 -6.80 13.07 21.30
N ILE A 86 -6.60 12.86 22.59
CA ILE A 86 -5.36 12.35 23.19
C ILE A 86 -5.73 11.14 24.03
N VAL A 87 -4.94 10.08 23.93
CA VAL A 87 -5.05 8.88 24.76
C VAL A 87 -3.78 8.72 25.59
N ALA A 88 -3.90 8.30 26.84
CA ALA A 88 -2.79 8.12 27.76
C ALA A 88 -2.53 6.62 28.04
N PRO A 89 -1.30 6.21 28.36
CA PRO A 89 -1.01 4.84 28.79
C PRO A 89 -1.94 4.40 29.93
N GLY A 90 -2.53 3.21 29.81
CA GLY A 90 -3.50 2.65 30.75
C GLY A 90 -4.96 2.91 30.40
N ASP A 91 -5.26 3.88 29.53
CA ASP A 91 -6.63 4.12 29.07
C ASP A 91 -7.18 2.89 28.33
N GLU A 92 -8.51 2.73 28.37
CA GLU A 92 -9.23 1.76 27.54
C GLU A 92 -9.90 2.46 26.36
N ILE A 93 -9.81 1.84 25.18
CA ILE A 93 -10.43 2.32 23.96
C ILE A 93 -11.06 1.16 23.18
N VAL A 94 -12.18 1.45 22.52
CA VAL A 94 -12.87 0.49 21.65
C VAL A 94 -12.56 0.78 20.18
N PHE A 95 -11.96 -0.17 19.47
CA PHE A 95 -11.90 -0.18 18.01
C PHE A 95 -13.16 -0.86 17.48
N ALA A 96 -13.98 -0.13 16.73
CA ALA A 96 -15.25 -0.64 16.23
C ALA A 96 -15.38 -0.60 14.71
N THR A 97 -16.09 -1.58 14.17
CA THR A 97 -16.44 -1.67 12.75
C THR A 97 -17.95 -1.50 12.56
N GLY A 98 -18.40 -1.28 11.32
CA GLY A 98 -19.82 -1.13 10.98
C GLY A 98 -20.17 0.27 10.50
N ALA A 99 -21.18 0.89 11.13
CA ALA A 99 -21.59 2.25 10.78
C ALA A 99 -20.47 3.25 11.10
N HIS A 100 -20.28 4.23 10.21
CA HIS A 100 -19.27 5.27 10.40
C HIS A 100 -19.69 6.21 11.54
N PHE A 101 -18.72 6.56 12.39
CA PHE A 101 -18.88 7.56 13.44
C PHE A 101 -17.56 8.32 13.62
N GLU A 102 -17.66 9.50 14.22
CA GLU A 102 -16.50 10.29 14.61
C GLU A 102 -15.93 9.76 15.94
N GLY A 103 -14.65 9.39 15.92
CA GLY A 103 -13.97 8.78 17.07
C GLY A 103 -13.67 9.78 18.19
N THR A 104 -13.59 9.26 19.41
CA THR A 104 -13.21 9.95 20.64
C THR A 104 -12.06 9.21 21.33
N LYS A 105 -11.67 9.64 22.52
CA LYS A 105 -10.70 8.90 23.34
C LYS A 105 -11.18 7.50 23.74
N ASP A 106 -12.50 7.29 23.79
CA ASP A 106 -13.11 6.05 24.29
C ASP A 106 -13.43 5.05 23.15
N ARG A 107 -13.58 5.55 21.91
CA ARG A 107 -13.93 4.70 20.76
C ARG A 107 -13.44 5.28 19.44
N VAL A 108 -12.96 4.41 18.56
CA VAL A 108 -12.47 4.75 17.22
C VAL A 108 -13.03 3.80 16.17
N PHE A 109 -13.38 4.33 15.00
CA PHE A 109 -13.82 3.53 13.86
C PHE A 109 -12.61 2.87 13.18
N MET A 110 -12.71 1.57 12.89
CA MET A 110 -11.72 0.77 12.16
C MET A 110 -12.26 0.44 10.76
N THR A 111 -11.51 0.78 9.70
CA THR A 111 -11.93 0.50 8.32
C THR A 111 -11.92 -1.00 8.00
N TYR A 112 -11.12 -1.78 8.72
CA TYR A 112 -11.03 -3.21 8.54
C TYR A 112 -12.20 -3.96 9.18
N LYS A 113 -13.25 -4.25 8.40
CA LYS A 113 -14.50 -4.86 8.89
C LYS A 113 -14.30 -6.19 9.63
N ARG A 114 -13.31 -7.00 9.24
CA ARG A 114 -13.02 -8.31 9.85
C ARG A 114 -12.09 -8.22 11.06
N PHE A 115 -11.65 -7.01 11.45
CA PHE A 115 -10.76 -6.82 12.59
C PHE A 115 -11.24 -7.50 13.88
N PRO A 116 -12.52 -7.39 14.30
CA PRO A 116 -13.01 -8.07 15.50
C PRO A 116 -12.97 -9.60 15.40
N MET A 117 -13.11 -10.17 14.20
CA MET A 117 -13.06 -11.62 14.01
C MET A 117 -11.63 -12.13 14.13
N ASP A 118 -10.68 -11.40 13.55
CA ASP A 118 -9.29 -11.81 13.43
C ASP A 118 -8.48 -11.52 14.70
N ALA A 119 -8.74 -10.41 15.38
CA ALA A 119 -8.00 -9.97 16.56
C ALA A 119 -8.11 -10.98 17.72
N LYS A 120 -7.01 -11.18 18.43
CA LYS A 120 -6.93 -12.00 19.65
C LYS A 120 -6.39 -11.19 20.82
N ALA A 121 -6.82 -11.55 22.03
CA ALA A 121 -6.30 -10.94 23.26
C ALA A 121 -4.77 -11.06 23.33
N GLY A 122 -4.10 -9.99 23.76
CA GLY A 122 -2.65 -9.87 23.82
C GLY A 122 -1.98 -9.42 22.51
N GLU A 123 -2.69 -9.36 21.38
CA GLU A 123 -2.12 -8.85 20.13
C GLU A 123 -1.95 -7.33 20.16
N LYS A 124 -0.92 -6.83 19.47
CA LYS A 124 -0.65 -5.40 19.38
C LYS A 124 -1.40 -4.76 18.22
N ILE A 125 -1.88 -3.54 18.45
CA ILE A 125 -2.39 -2.62 17.44
C ILE A 125 -1.42 -1.44 17.41
N LEU A 126 -0.79 -1.22 16.27
CA LEU A 126 0.13 -0.10 16.06
C LEU A 126 -0.56 0.96 15.20
N LEU A 127 -0.45 2.23 15.58
CA LEU A 127 -1.12 3.32 14.87
C LEU A 127 -0.16 4.49 14.64
N ASP A 128 -0.29 5.12 13.46
CA ASP A 128 0.61 6.19 12.97
C ASP A 128 2.08 5.76 13.00
N ASP A 129 2.36 4.64 12.30
CA ASP A 129 3.70 4.05 12.17
C ASP A 129 4.32 3.66 13.53
N GLY A 130 3.50 3.10 14.42
CA GLY A 130 3.91 2.64 15.74
C GLY A 130 4.07 3.73 16.81
N LYS A 131 3.69 4.99 16.51
CA LYS A 131 3.71 6.07 17.52
C LYS A 131 2.70 5.87 18.64
N LEU A 132 1.57 5.23 18.35
CA LEU A 132 0.63 4.77 19.36
C LEU A 132 0.58 3.25 19.34
N ILE A 133 0.60 2.65 20.52
CA ILE A 133 0.61 1.20 20.71
C ILE A 133 -0.54 0.85 21.64
N PHE A 134 -1.37 -0.09 21.22
CA PHE A 134 -2.45 -0.64 22.00
C PHE A 134 -2.30 -2.15 22.09
N GLU A 135 -2.80 -2.75 23.16
CA GLU A 135 -2.88 -4.20 23.34
C GLU A 135 -4.35 -4.61 23.38
N VAL A 136 -4.73 -5.61 22.60
CA VAL A 136 -6.08 -6.13 22.58
C VAL A 136 -6.38 -6.79 23.93
N VAL A 137 -7.40 -6.28 24.62
CA VAL A 137 -7.91 -6.86 25.87
C VAL A 137 -8.92 -7.96 25.56
N SER A 138 -9.88 -7.66 24.67
CA SER A 138 -10.93 -8.62 24.28
C SER A 138 -11.60 -8.21 22.98
N THR A 139 -12.34 -9.13 22.38
CA THR A 139 -13.20 -8.84 21.24
C THR A 139 -14.51 -9.62 21.36
N ASN A 140 -15.60 -9.00 20.89
CA ASN A 140 -16.89 -9.67 20.80
C ASN A 140 -17.05 -10.53 19.53
N LYS A 141 -16.01 -10.62 18.69
CA LYS A 141 -16.00 -11.38 17.42
C LYS A 141 -17.03 -10.93 16.38
N THR A 142 -17.67 -9.77 16.58
CA THR A 142 -18.68 -9.24 15.66
C THR A 142 -18.27 -7.87 15.12
N ASN A 143 -18.16 -6.86 16.00
CA ASN A 143 -17.96 -5.47 15.59
C ASN A 143 -17.05 -4.65 16.52
N GLU A 144 -16.60 -5.18 17.65
CA GLU A 144 -15.80 -4.43 18.64
C GLU A 144 -14.58 -5.19 19.13
N VAL A 145 -13.48 -4.46 19.28
CA VAL A 145 -12.25 -4.87 19.94
C VAL A 145 -11.93 -3.85 21.03
N ARG A 146 -11.89 -4.31 22.28
CA ARG A 146 -11.44 -3.50 23.42
C ARG A 146 -9.93 -3.60 23.49
N ALA A 147 -9.26 -2.47 23.63
CA ALA A 147 -7.81 -2.41 23.73
C ALA A 147 -7.39 -1.47 24.86
N ARG A 148 -6.25 -1.77 25.46
CA ARG A 148 -5.57 -0.91 26.44
C ARG A 148 -4.48 -0.14 25.73
N VAL A 149 -4.36 1.15 26.05
CA VAL A 149 -3.26 1.98 25.56
C VAL A 149 -1.97 1.59 26.27
N ILE A 150 -0.96 1.17 25.51
CA ILE A 150 0.39 0.90 26.00
C ILE A 150 1.26 2.15 25.82
N GLN A 151 1.19 2.76 24.65
CA GLN A 151 1.86 4.01 24.33
C GLN A 151 0.83 5.02 23.80
N GLY A 152 0.62 6.08 24.58
CA GLY A 152 -0.35 7.13 24.29
C GLY A 152 0.19 8.26 23.42
N GLY A 153 -0.68 9.20 23.10
CA GLY A 153 -0.37 10.37 22.29
C GLY A 153 -1.60 10.92 21.55
N PRO A 154 -1.40 11.90 20.65
CA PRO A 154 -2.48 12.43 19.82
C PRO A 154 -3.03 11.37 18.85
N LEU A 155 -4.31 11.04 18.97
CA LEU A 155 -5.00 10.10 18.09
C LEU A 155 -5.70 10.86 16.96
N LYS A 156 -5.05 10.94 15.79
CA LYS A 156 -5.52 11.73 14.65
C LYS A 156 -6.36 10.93 13.66
N SER A 157 -7.14 11.64 12.85
CA SER A 157 -7.97 11.06 11.78
C SER A 157 -7.17 10.31 10.71
N LYS A 158 -7.76 9.25 10.15
CA LYS A 158 -7.28 8.52 8.96
C LYS A 158 -5.87 7.94 9.05
N LYS A 159 -5.36 7.76 10.27
CA LYS A 159 -4.03 7.17 10.50
C LYS A 159 -3.99 5.70 10.15
N GLY A 160 -2.83 5.25 9.65
CA GLY A 160 -2.58 3.85 9.32
C GLY A 160 -2.57 2.98 10.56
N VAL A 161 -3.04 1.75 10.41
CA VAL A 161 -3.04 0.72 11.45
C VAL A 161 -2.20 -0.45 10.96
N ASN A 162 -1.27 -0.91 11.78
CA ASN A 162 -0.50 -2.13 11.57
C ASN A 162 -0.85 -3.14 12.66
N LEU A 163 -0.97 -4.40 12.27
CA LEU A 163 -1.38 -5.51 13.13
C LEU A 163 -0.34 -6.63 13.02
N PRO A 164 0.84 -6.48 13.66
CA PRO A 164 1.99 -7.34 13.41
C PRO A 164 1.79 -8.79 13.84
N ASN A 165 0.87 -9.02 14.79
CA ASN A 165 0.61 -10.35 15.35
C ASN A 165 -0.72 -10.95 14.88
N THR A 166 -1.54 -10.16 14.18
CA THR A 166 -2.87 -10.60 13.73
C THR A 166 -2.76 -11.20 12.34
N ASN A 167 -3.22 -12.44 12.18
CA ASN A 167 -3.39 -13.05 10.86
C ASN A 167 -4.58 -12.39 10.14
N ILE A 168 -4.30 -11.41 9.29
CA ILE A 168 -5.31 -10.65 8.56
C ILE A 168 -5.95 -11.55 7.50
N SER A 169 -7.24 -11.82 7.63
CA SER A 169 -7.99 -12.62 6.65
C SER A 169 -8.43 -11.85 5.40
N GLN A 170 -8.18 -10.53 5.33
CA GLN A 170 -8.43 -9.74 4.12
C GLN A 170 -7.52 -10.18 2.96
N PRO A 171 -8.04 -10.29 1.72
CA PRO A 171 -7.22 -10.51 0.53
C PRO A 171 -6.19 -9.38 0.33
N ALA A 172 -5.05 -9.69 -0.30
CA ALA A 172 -4.06 -8.68 -0.69
C ALA A 172 -4.59 -7.76 -1.81
N LEU A 173 -5.47 -8.27 -2.67
CA LEU A 173 -6.11 -7.50 -3.72
C LEU A 173 -7.50 -7.03 -3.26
N THR A 174 -7.68 -5.73 -3.08
CA THR A 174 -8.99 -5.16 -2.73
C THR A 174 -9.85 -4.92 -3.97
N GLU A 175 -11.15 -4.69 -3.79
CA GLU A 175 -12.04 -4.29 -4.89
C GLU A 175 -11.62 -2.99 -5.58
N LYS A 176 -10.95 -2.09 -4.85
CA LYS A 176 -10.33 -0.91 -5.44
C LYS A 176 -9.11 -1.29 -6.28
N ASP A 177 -8.24 -2.17 -5.76
CA ASP A 177 -7.05 -2.62 -6.49
C ASP A 177 -7.41 -3.35 -7.79
N LYS A 178 -8.50 -4.13 -7.81
CA LYS A 178 -9.01 -4.75 -9.04
C LYS A 178 -9.36 -3.71 -10.10
N LYS A 179 -10.06 -2.64 -9.71
CA LYS A 179 -10.39 -1.53 -10.62
C LYS A 179 -9.15 -0.78 -11.10
N ASP A 180 -8.22 -0.52 -10.18
CA ASP A 180 -6.95 0.13 -10.48
C ASP A 180 -6.08 -0.72 -11.43
N ALA A 181 -6.09 -2.05 -11.25
CA ALA A 181 -5.38 -2.98 -12.13
C ALA A 181 -5.98 -2.99 -13.53
N LEU A 182 -7.31 -3.05 -13.67
CA LEU A 182 -7.98 -2.96 -14.98
C LEU A 182 -7.64 -1.64 -15.69
N PHE A 183 -7.73 -0.53 -14.98
CA PHE A 183 -7.34 0.77 -15.51
C PHE A 183 -5.85 0.80 -15.91
N ALA A 184 -4.96 0.24 -15.10
CA ALA A 184 -3.54 0.17 -15.43
C ALA A 184 -3.25 -0.72 -16.67
N ILE A 185 -4.01 -1.80 -16.87
CA ILE A 185 -3.96 -2.62 -18.09
C ILE A 185 -4.38 -1.80 -19.30
N GLU A 186 -5.50 -1.07 -19.22
CA GLU A 186 -5.98 -0.18 -20.29
C GLU A 186 -4.96 0.90 -20.65
N GLN A 187 -4.18 1.38 -19.68
CA GLN A 187 -3.12 2.36 -19.88
C GLN A 187 -1.78 1.76 -20.34
N GLU A 188 -1.75 0.46 -20.64
CA GLU A 188 -0.58 -0.27 -21.10
C GLU A 188 0.67 -0.06 -20.21
N VAL A 189 0.51 -0.24 -18.88
CA VAL A 189 1.65 -0.13 -17.96
C VAL A 189 2.66 -1.25 -18.18
N ASP A 190 3.92 -0.98 -17.84
CA ASP A 190 5.02 -1.92 -18.08
C ASP A 190 5.18 -2.93 -16.95
N TRP A 191 4.80 -2.57 -15.71
CA TRP A 191 4.91 -3.39 -14.51
C TRP A 191 3.76 -3.10 -13.55
N MET A 192 3.38 -4.09 -12.74
CA MET A 192 2.51 -3.89 -11.58
C MET A 192 3.21 -4.31 -10.30
N ALA A 193 3.05 -3.55 -9.21
CA ALA A 193 3.46 -3.94 -7.88
C ALA A 193 2.25 -4.20 -6.99
N LEU A 194 2.23 -5.37 -6.34
CA LEU A 194 1.18 -5.78 -5.41
C LEU A 194 1.64 -5.53 -3.97
N SER A 195 0.88 -4.71 -3.24
CA SER A 195 1.13 -4.40 -1.82
C SER A 195 0.67 -5.53 -0.90
N PHE A 196 1.31 -5.63 0.28
CA PHE A 196 0.99 -6.57 1.36
C PHE A 196 0.90 -8.04 0.93
N VAL A 197 1.74 -8.47 -0.02
CA VAL A 197 1.84 -9.89 -0.41
C VAL A 197 2.29 -10.72 0.78
N ARG A 198 1.62 -11.84 1.05
CA ARG A 198 1.97 -12.77 2.13
C ARG A 198 2.22 -14.18 1.63
N ASN A 199 1.56 -14.57 0.54
CA ASN A 199 1.63 -15.91 -0.02
C ASN A 199 1.61 -15.86 -1.57
N PRO A 200 1.95 -16.97 -2.25
CA PRO A 200 1.91 -17.04 -3.72
C PRO A 200 0.52 -16.82 -4.33
N GLU A 201 -0.54 -17.18 -3.62
CA GLU A 201 -1.92 -17.09 -4.10
C GLU A 201 -2.34 -15.63 -4.30
N ASP A 202 -1.85 -14.71 -3.46
CA ASP A 202 -2.03 -13.27 -3.64
C ASP A 202 -1.53 -12.80 -5.03
N ILE A 203 -0.39 -13.33 -5.50
CA ILE A 203 0.18 -12.97 -6.81
C ILE A 203 -0.62 -13.58 -7.96
N LYS A 204 -0.99 -14.86 -7.83
CA LYS A 204 -1.78 -15.58 -8.84
C LYS A 204 -3.12 -14.91 -9.10
N GLU A 205 -3.76 -14.32 -8.08
CA GLU A 205 -5.00 -13.56 -8.25
C GLU A 205 -4.80 -12.36 -9.20
N LEU A 206 -3.72 -11.59 -9.02
CA LEU A 206 -3.41 -10.47 -9.90
C LEU A 206 -2.99 -10.94 -11.31
N GLU A 207 -2.20 -12.00 -11.41
CA GLU A 207 -1.81 -12.58 -12.70
C GLU A 207 -3.01 -13.09 -13.50
N ALA A 208 -4.03 -13.64 -12.84
CA ALA A 208 -5.27 -14.06 -13.50
C ALA A 208 -5.99 -12.86 -14.14
N ILE A 209 -6.11 -11.74 -13.41
CA ILE A 209 -6.71 -10.50 -13.93
C ILE A 209 -5.90 -9.96 -15.12
N ILE A 210 -4.57 -9.94 -15.01
CA ILE A 210 -3.70 -9.50 -16.11
C ILE A 210 -3.90 -10.39 -17.33
N SER A 211 -3.93 -11.72 -17.15
CA SER A 211 -4.05 -12.69 -18.24
C SER A 211 -5.42 -12.64 -18.93
N GLU A 212 -6.48 -12.32 -18.18
CA GLU A 212 -7.84 -12.20 -18.73
C GLU A 212 -8.03 -10.90 -19.54
N HIS A 213 -7.37 -9.81 -19.14
CA HIS A 213 -7.65 -8.48 -19.68
C HIS A 213 -6.53 -7.86 -20.52
N SER A 214 -5.30 -8.38 -20.46
CA SER A 214 -4.15 -7.86 -21.21
C SER A 214 -3.76 -8.80 -22.35
N ASN A 215 -3.44 -8.20 -23.51
CA ASN A 215 -2.90 -8.94 -24.66
C ASN A 215 -1.38 -9.18 -24.56
N TYR A 216 -0.75 -8.70 -23.50
CA TYR A 216 0.69 -8.86 -23.26
C TYR A 216 0.97 -9.12 -21.78
N LYS A 217 2.11 -9.75 -21.48
CA LYS A 217 2.52 -9.99 -20.10
C LYS A 217 2.88 -8.67 -19.42
N ILE A 218 2.17 -8.34 -18.34
CA ILE A 218 2.58 -7.31 -17.39
C ILE A 218 3.25 -8.02 -16.21
N PRO A 219 4.56 -7.87 -16.01
CA PRO A 219 5.25 -8.56 -14.93
C PRO A 219 4.85 -8.02 -13.55
N VAL A 220 4.77 -8.92 -12.56
CA VAL A 220 4.32 -8.59 -11.21
C VAL A 220 5.49 -8.51 -10.23
N ILE A 221 5.54 -7.40 -9.50
CA ILE A 221 6.46 -7.16 -8.39
C ILE A 221 5.73 -7.42 -7.07
N ALA A 222 6.17 -8.41 -6.30
CA ALA A 222 5.66 -8.61 -4.94
C ALA A 222 6.34 -7.66 -3.96
N LYS A 223 5.54 -6.86 -3.24
CA LYS A 223 6.06 -5.96 -2.20
C LYS A 223 6.11 -6.70 -0.87
N ILE A 224 7.31 -6.81 -0.33
CA ILE A 224 7.59 -7.49 0.93
C ILE A 224 7.48 -6.48 2.06
N GLU A 225 6.33 -6.52 2.74
CA GLU A 225 5.89 -5.53 3.73
C GLU A 225 5.59 -6.14 5.10
N LYS A 226 5.41 -7.46 5.19
CA LYS A 226 5.07 -8.16 6.44
C LYS A 226 6.06 -9.28 6.78
N PRO A 227 6.25 -9.61 8.07
CA PRO A 227 7.06 -10.75 8.51
C PRO A 227 6.65 -12.08 7.86
N GLU A 228 5.35 -12.31 7.66
CA GLU A 228 4.83 -13.50 6.98
C GLU A 228 5.37 -13.63 5.55
N ALA A 229 5.50 -12.52 4.83
CA ALA A 229 6.04 -12.49 3.48
C ALA A 229 7.54 -12.83 3.46
N VAL A 230 8.28 -12.39 4.48
CA VAL A 230 9.70 -12.73 4.65
C VAL A 230 9.85 -14.23 4.94
N ALA A 231 9.00 -14.79 5.81
CA ALA A 231 8.99 -16.22 6.09
C ALA A 231 8.65 -17.08 4.85
N ASN A 232 7.76 -16.57 3.98
CA ASN A 232 7.31 -17.25 2.76
C ASN A 232 8.09 -16.85 1.50
N ILE A 233 9.23 -16.17 1.63
CA ILE A 233 9.88 -15.49 0.51
C ILE A 233 10.26 -16.43 -0.64
N ASP A 234 10.70 -17.65 -0.35
CA ASP A 234 11.07 -18.65 -1.36
C ASP A 234 9.90 -19.09 -2.23
N ALA A 235 8.69 -19.14 -1.64
CA ALA A 235 7.48 -19.48 -2.37
C ALA A 235 7.01 -18.28 -3.21
N ILE A 236 7.09 -17.07 -2.66
CA ILE A 236 6.72 -15.82 -3.33
C ILE A 236 7.60 -15.59 -4.56
N VAL A 237 8.93 -15.72 -4.42
CA VAL A 237 9.90 -15.50 -5.51
C VAL A 237 9.65 -16.41 -6.72
N LYS A 238 9.17 -17.64 -6.48
CA LYS A 238 8.85 -18.58 -7.56
C LYS A 238 7.60 -18.20 -8.37
N ASN A 239 6.78 -17.29 -7.86
CA ASN A 239 5.49 -16.92 -8.44
C ASN A 239 5.42 -15.42 -8.79
N CYS A 240 6.52 -14.66 -8.75
CA CYS A 240 6.55 -13.26 -9.17
C CYS A 240 7.74 -12.97 -10.09
N ASP A 241 7.65 -11.89 -10.86
CA ASP A 241 8.73 -11.45 -11.76
C ASP A 241 9.76 -10.54 -11.08
N GLY A 242 9.44 -10.04 -9.89
CA GLY A 242 10.35 -9.21 -9.11
C GLY A 242 9.89 -9.02 -7.67
N LEU A 243 10.79 -8.50 -6.84
CA LEU A 243 10.52 -8.13 -5.46
C LEU A 243 10.75 -6.64 -5.21
N MET A 244 9.98 -6.06 -4.30
CA MET A 244 10.23 -4.74 -3.75
C MET A 244 10.33 -4.83 -2.22
N VAL A 245 11.50 -4.48 -1.68
CA VAL A 245 11.74 -4.42 -0.24
C VAL A 245 11.16 -3.11 0.30
N ALA A 246 9.93 -3.17 0.79
CA ALA A 246 9.19 -2.01 1.28
C ALA A 246 9.51 -1.75 2.76
N ARG A 247 10.72 -1.23 3.00
CA ARG A 247 11.31 -1.00 4.33
C ARG A 247 10.49 -0.15 5.28
N GLY A 248 9.60 0.70 4.77
CA GLY A 248 8.73 1.55 5.59
C GLY A 248 7.75 0.69 6.39
N ASP A 249 6.86 -0.02 5.68
CA ASP A 249 5.90 -0.92 6.31
C ASP A 249 6.61 -2.10 7.02
N LEU A 250 7.64 -2.69 6.41
CA LEU A 250 8.39 -3.80 7.01
C LEU A 250 9.15 -3.42 8.29
N GLY A 251 9.50 -2.15 8.48
CA GLY A 251 10.13 -1.68 9.71
C GLY A 251 9.15 -1.36 10.84
N VAL A 252 7.86 -1.27 10.53
CA VAL A 252 6.78 -1.03 11.51
C VAL A 252 6.17 -2.35 11.99
N GLU A 253 6.05 -3.32 11.08
CA GLU A 253 5.56 -4.68 11.37
C GLU A 253 6.56 -5.53 12.17
#